data_AF-A0A1A6H0W3-F1
#
_entry.id   AF-A0A1A6H0W3-F1
#
_cell.length_a   1.000
_cell.length_b   1.000
_cell.length_c   1.000
_cell.angle_alpha   90.00
_cell.angle_beta   90.00
_cell.angle_gamma   90.00
#
_symmetry.space_group_name_H-M   'P 1'
#
loop_
_entity.id
_entity.type
_entity.pdbx_description
1 polymer ?
#
loop_
_entity_poly.entity_id
_entity_poly.type
_entity_poly.pdbx_seq_one_letter_code
_entity_poly.pdbx_strand_id
1 'polypeptide(L)'
;KWYTIPKTDICRLQATSRDTAIESGQHYWEVKAQKDCKSYSVGVAYKTLGKFDQLGKTNTSWCIHVNSWLQNTFAAKHNNKVKALDIPVPEKIGVFCDFDG
;
A
#
# COMPACT_ATOMS: atom_id res chain seq x y z
N LYS A 1 7.84 -3.10 -14.45
CA LYS A 1 7.77 -4.55 -14.13
C LYS A 1 7.29 -4.89 -12.69
N TRP A 2 7.26 -4.07 -11.62
CA TRP A 2 6.58 -4.28 -10.28
C TRP A 2 6.59 -5.67 -9.57
N TYR A 3 7.08 -5.74 -8.33
CA TYR A 3 6.99 -6.91 -7.43
C TYR A 3 6.44 -6.47 -6.06
N THR A 4 5.78 -7.38 -5.35
CA THR A 4 5.33 -7.19 -3.97
C THR A 4 6.47 -7.47 -3.00
N ILE A 5 6.72 -6.56 -2.05
CA ILE A 5 7.73 -6.74 -1.01
C ILE A 5 7.21 -7.70 0.07
N PRO A 6 7.94 -8.78 0.40
CA PRO A 6 7.65 -9.57 1.57
C PRO A 6 8.29 -8.96 2.84
N LYS A 7 7.45 -8.76 3.87
CA LYS A 7 7.76 -8.55 5.32
C LYS A 7 7.99 -7.09 5.74
N THR A 8 7.54 -6.58 6.90
CA THR A 8 7.19 -7.17 8.21
C THR A 8 6.25 -6.19 8.95
N ASP A 9 5.01 -6.61 9.19
CA ASP A 9 4.11 -6.27 10.32
C ASP A 9 2.82 -7.04 10.03
N ILE A 10 2.56 -8.08 10.82
CA ILE A 10 1.64 -9.16 10.46
C ILE A 10 0.20 -8.68 10.52
N CYS A 11 -0.37 -8.47 9.34
CA CYS A 11 -1.74 -8.81 9.00
C CYS A 11 -1.73 -9.25 7.54
N ARG A 12 -2.18 -10.48 7.28
CA ARG A 12 -2.25 -10.99 5.92
C ARG A 12 -3.39 -10.29 5.20
N LEU A 13 -3.10 -9.19 4.49
CA LEU A 13 -4.03 -8.57 3.57
C LEU A 13 -4.14 -9.43 2.31
N GLN A 14 -5.12 -10.33 2.24
CA GLN A 14 -5.46 -11.02 0.99
C GLN A 14 -6.12 -10.00 0.05
N ALA A 15 -5.30 -9.44 -0.84
CA ALA A 15 -5.76 -8.84 -2.08
C ALA A 15 -5.18 -9.68 -3.20
N THR A 16 -6.04 -10.22 -4.04
CA THR A 16 -5.68 -11.10 -5.16
C THR A 16 -5.03 -10.30 -6.29
N SER A 17 -3.80 -9.86 -6.10
CA SER A 17 -2.87 -9.44 -7.17
C SER A 17 -1.39 -9.68 -6.80
N ARG A 18 -1.15 -10.46 -5.73
CA ARG A 18 0.11 -10.55 -4.98
C ARG A 18 1.38 -10.82 -5.79
N ASP A 19 1.31 -11.26 -7.04
CA ASP A 19 2.47 -11.57 -7.89
C ASP A 19 2.35 -11.08 -9.35
N THR A 20 1.36 -10.24 -9.68
CA THR A 20 1.14 -9.81 -11.07
C THR A 20 1.71 -8.42 -11.32
N ALA A 21 2.71 -8.35 -12.19
CA ALA A 21 3.23 -7.09 -12.70
C ALA A 21 2.15 -6.36 -13.53
N ILE A 22 1.90 -5.09 -13.21
CA ILE A 22 1.14 -4.20 -14.09
C ILE A 22 2.10 -3.69 -15.17
N GLU A 23 1.87 -4.09 -16.42
CA GLU A 23 2.74 -3.74 -17.54
C GLU A 23 2.03 -2.90 -18.62
N SER A 24 0.71 -2.79 -18.53
CA SER A 24 -0.15 -1.97 -19.40
C SER A 24 -1.56 -1.89 -18.80
N GLY A 25 -2.37 -0.95 -19.28
CA GLY A 25 -3.79 -0.85 -19.04
C GLY A 25 -4.19 -0.35 -17.64
N GLN A 26 -5.46 -0.58 -17.34
CA GLN A 26 -6.11 -0.18 -16.09
C GLN A 26 -6.37 -1.38 -15.20
N HIS A 27 -6.03 -1.24 -13.92
CA HIS A 27 -6.14 -2.30 -12.92
C HIS A 27 -6.83 -1.78 -11.69
N TYR A 28 -7.75 -2.56 -11.14
CA TYR A 28 -8.43 -2.27 -9.89
C TYR A 28 -8.40 -3.48 -8.98
N TRP A 29 -8.09 -3.25 -7.71
CA TRP A 29 -8.21 -4.27 -6.68
C TRP A 29 -8.65 -3.64 -5.37
N GLU A 30 -9.21 -4.45 -4.50
CA GLU A 30 -9.59 -4.03 -3.16
C GLU A 30 -8.82 -4.78 -2.10
N VAL A 31 -8.62 -4.12 -0.96
CA VAL A 31 -7.89 -4.65 0.18
C VAL A 31 -8.71 -4.46 1.44
N LYS A 32 -8.89 -5.53 2.20
CA LYS A 32 -9.55 -5.51 3.50
C LYS A 32 -8.56 -5.90 4.60
N ALA A 33 -8.50 -5.09 5.65
CA ALA A 33 -7.70 -5.39 6.82
C ALA A 33 -8.26 -6.57 7.62
N GLN A 34 -7.36 -7.41 8.13
CA GLN A 34 -7.74 -8.37 9.17
C GLN A 34 -8.10 -7.60 10.44
N LYS A 35 -9.06 -8.11 11.23
CA LYS A 35 -9.63 -7.37 12.38
C LYS A 35 -8.60 -7.04 13.46
N ASP A 36 -7.62 -7.90 13.63
CA ASP A 36 -6.52 -7.78 14.59
C ASP A 36 -5.37 -6.89 14.08
N CYS A 37 -5.49 -6.36 12.86
CA CYS A 37 -4.43 -5.62 12.23
C CYS A 37 -4.20 -4.23 12.83
N LYS A 38 -2.98 -4.00 13.33
CA LYS A 38 -2.61 -2.72 13.97
C LYS A 38 -1.81 -1.79 13.08
N SER A 39 -1.20 -2.28 12.00
CA SER A 39 -0.42 -1.47 11.08
C SER A 39 -0.37 -2.15 9.73
N TYR A 40 -0.65 -1.42 8.66
CA TYR A 40 -0.53 -1.92 7.30
C TYR A 40 -0.36 -0.82 6.26
N SER A 41 0.15 -1.21 5.10
CA SER A 41 0.28 -0.34 3.94
C SER A 41 -0.34 -1.00 2.71
N VAL A 42 -1.01 -0.21 1.88
CA VAL A 42 -1.57 -0.63 0.59
C VAL A 42 -1.08 0.34 -0.48
N GLY A 43 -0.56 -0.16 -1.59
CA GLY A 43 0.01 0.72 -2.60
C GLY A 43 0.65 0.00 -3.79
N VAL A 44 1.42 0.77 -4.55
CA VAL A 44 2.16 0.33 -5.74
C VAL A 44 3.63 0.71 -5.62
N ALA A 45 4.53 -0.11 -6.16
CA ALA A 45 5.97 0.10 -6.05
C ALA A 45 6.78 -0.44 -7.24
N TYR A 46 7.63 0.41 -7.83
CA TYR A 46 8.46 0.00 -8.95
C TYR A 46 9.27 -1.22 -8.54
N LYS A 47 9.67 -2.00 -9.54
CA LYS A 47 10.43 -3.22 -9.31
C LYS A 47 11.80 -2.98 -8.66
N THR A 48 12.27 -1.75 -8.70
CA THR A 48 13.53 -1.29 -8.11
C THR A 48 13.42 -1.00 -6.62
N LEU A 49 12.23 -1.08 -6.01
CA LEU A 49 12.07 -0.91 -4.57
C LEU A 49 12.83 -2.02 -3.83
N GLY A 50 13.70 -1.63 -2.89
CA GLY A 50 14.54 -2.56 -2.16
C GLY A 50 13.73 -3.51 -1.30
N LYS A 51 14.21 -4.74 -1.11
CA LYS A 51 13.56 -5.77 -0.30
C LYS A 51 13.21 -5.33 1.14
N PHE A 52 13.97 -4.39 1.67
CA PHE A 52 13.80 -3.86 3.04
C PHE A 52 13.25 -2.43 3.06
N ASP A 53 12.96 -1.86 1.90
CA ASP A 53 12.38 -0.52 1.83
C ASP A 53 10.90 -0.58 2.22
N GLN A 54 10.49 0.40 3.01
CA GLN A 54 9.08 0.56 3.36
C GLN A 54 8.39 1.37 2.26
N LEU A 55 7.17 0.96 1.89
CA LEU A 55 6.35 1.71 0.95
C LEU A 55 6.20 3.19 1.36
N GLY A 56 6.32 4.09 0.38
CA GLY A 56 6.17 5.53 0.54
C GLY A 56 7.41 6.24 1.09
N LYS A 57 8.49 5.53 1.45
CA LYS A 57 9.77 6.14 1.85
C LYS A 57 10.67 6.52 0.67
N THR A 58 10.48 5.90 -0.49
CA THR A 58 11.26 6.15 -1.70
C THR A 58 10.43 6.88 -2.75
N ASN A 59 11.09 7.47 -3.75
CA ASN A 59 10.43 7.98 -4.96
C ASN A 59 9.91 6.85 -5.88
N THR A 60 10.18 5.59 -5.54
CA THR A 60 9.77 4.42 -6.32
C THR A 60 8.51 3.75 -5.80
N SER A 61 7.83 4.33 -4.82
CA SER A 61 6.62 3.74 -4.25
C SER A 61 5.61 4.78 -3.77
N TRP A 62 4.35 4.39 -3.79
CA TRP A 62 3.20 5.15 -3.29
C TRP A 62 2.35 4.22 -2.45
N CYS A 63 1.91 4.69 -1.28
CA CYS A 63 0.98 3.92 -0.47
C CYS A 63 0.04 4.78 0.36
N ILE A 64 -1.04 4.14 0.75
CA ILE A 64 -1.80 4.49 1.93
C ILE A 64 -1.25 3.67 3.10
N HIS A 65 -1.01 4.32 4.22
CA HIS A 65 -0.56 3.71 5.45
C HIS A 65 -1.59 3.94 6.55
N VAL A 66 -1.92 2.85 7.24
CA VAL A 66 -2.80 2.84 8.40
C VAL A 66 -2.00 2.30 9.58
N ASN A 67 -2.04 3.00 10.71
CA ASN A 67 -1.50 2.53 11.97
C ASN A 67 -2.50 2.87 13.08
N SER A 68 -2.76 1.92 13.97
CA SER A 68 -3.65 2.00 15.13
C SER A 68 -3.02 1.47 16.41
N TRP A 69 -1.68 1.32 16.44
CA TRP A 69 -0.97 0.74 17.57
C TRP A 69 -0.83 1.70 18.76
N LEU A 70 -0.41 2.95 18.50
CA LEU A 70 -0.28 4.01 19.53
C LEU A 70 -1.10 5.25 19.19
N GLN A 71 -1.14 5.60 17.91
CA GLN A 71 -1.93 6.70 17.37
C GLN A 71 -2.62 6.20 16.11
N ASN A 72 -3.92 6.47 16.02
CA ASN A 72 -4.68 6.21 14.80
C ASN A 72 -4.21 7.20 13.74
N THR A 73 -3.46 6.71 12.77
CA THR A 73 -2.98 7.51 11.64
C THR A 73 -3.46 6.86 10.35
N PHE A 74 -3.96 7.71 9.45
CA PHE A 74 -4.34 7.35 8.09
C PHE A 74 -3.67 8.35 7.15
N ALA A 75 -2.78 7.89 6.29
CA ALA A 75 -1.95 8.80 5.51
C ALA A 75 -1.60 8.27 4.13
N ALA A 76 -1.56 9.16 3.15
CA ALA A 76 -0.90 8.93 1.88
C ALA A 76 0.60 9.24 2.00
N LYS A 77 1.46 8.37 1.47
CA LYS A 77 2.92 8.49 1.56
C LYS A 77 3.60 8.26 0.22
N HIS A 78 4.60 9.08 -0.08
CA HIS A 78 5.46 8.97 -1.26
C HIS A 78 6.75 9.78 -1.04
N ASN A 79 7.92 9.20 -1.37
CA ASN A 79 9.21 9.90 -1.31
C ASN A 79 9.46 10.62 0.03
N ASN A 80 9.22 9.93 1.15
CA ASN A 80 9.27 10.46 2.52
C ASN A 80 8.28 11.59 2.84
N LYS A 81 7.44 12.01 1.89
CA LYS A 81 6.33 12.93 2.14
C LYS A 81 5.15 12.16 2.71
N VAL A 82 4.47 12.78 3.67
CA VAL A 82 3.31 12.21 4.35
C VAL A 82 2.19 13.24 4.31
N LYS A 83 1.01 12.82 3.88
CA LYS A 83 -0.21 13.61 3.94
C LYS A 83 -1.23 12.84 4.77
N ALA A 84 -1.56 13.38 5.95
CA ALA A 84 -2.66 12.86 6.75
C ALA A 84 -3.97 12.98 5.97
N LEU A 85 -4.80 11.94 6.07
CA LEU A 85 -6.13 11.89 5.53
C LEU A 85 -7.09 12.07 6.71
N ASP A 86 -7.80 13.20 6.73
CA ASP A 86 -8.67 13.60 7.83
C ASP A 86 -10.06 12.93 7.72
N ILE A 87 -10.05 11.62 7.53
CA ILE A 87 -11.24 10.77 7.45
C ILE A 87 -11.01 9.48 8.25
N PRO A 88 -12.08 8.84 8.74
CA PRO A 88 -11.97 7.52 9.36
C PRO A 88 -11.36 6.50 8.39
N VAL A 89 -10.61 5.54 8.93
CA VAL A 89 -10.09 4.42 8.14
C VAL A 89 -11.27 3.57 7.64
N PRO A 90 -11.44 3.38 6.32
CA PRO A 90 -12.51 2.57 5.78
C PRO A 90 -12.25 1.08 6.03
N GLU A 91 -13.31 0.26 6.06
CA GLU A 91 -13.18 -1.20 6.19
C GLU A 91 -12.46 -1.83 4.99
N LYS A 92 -12.62 -1.23 3.82
CA LYS A 92 -12.02 -1.68 2.56
C LYS A 92 -11.39 -0.51 1.81
N ILE A 93 -10.19 -0.73 1.27
CA ILE A 93 -9.46 0.24 0.46
C ILE A 93 -9.40 -0.28 -0.98
N GLY A 94 -9.97 0.48 -1.91
CA GLY A 94 -9.79 0.25 -3.33
C GLY A 94 -8.51 0.92 -3.84
N VAL A 95 -7.77 0.24 -4.70
CA VAL A 95 -6.64 0.80 -5.44
C VAL A 95 -6.96 0.70 -6.92
N PHE A 96 -6.94 1.86 -7.57
CA PHE A 96 -7.02 1.97 -9.01
C PHE A 96 -5.65 2.41 -9.55
N CYS A 97 -5.15 1.71 -10.56
CA CYS A 97 -3.92 2.03 -11.25
C CYS A 97 -4.21 2.11 -12.75
N ASP A 98 -4.01 3.29 -13.33
CA ASP A 98 -3.94 3.47 -14.78
C ASP A 98 -2.47 3.54 -15.16
N PHE A 99 -1.95 2.50 -15.83
CA PHE A 99 -0.55 2.46 -16.24
C PHE A 99 -0.33 3.22 -17.56
N ASP A 100 -1.34 3.26 -18.42
CA ASP A 100 -1.20 3.82 -19.76
C ASP A 100 -1.48 5.32 -19.80
N GLY A 101 -2.36 5.83 -18.91
CA GLY A 101 -2.55 7.26 -18.66
C GLY A 101 -3.21 8.06 -19.79
#